data_AF-A0A953HDV9-F1
#
_entry.id   AF-A0A953HDV9-F1
#
_cell.length_a   1.000
_cell.length_b   1.000
_cell.length_c   1.000
_cell.angle_alpha   90.00
_cell.angle_beta   90.00
_cell.angle_gamma   90.00
#
_symmetry.space_group_name_H-M   'P 1'
#
loop_
_entity.id
_entity.type
_entity.pdbx_description
1 polymer ?
#
loop_
_entity_poly.entity_id
_entity_poly.type
_entity_poly.pdbx_seq_one_letter_code
_entity_poly.pdbx_strand_id
1 'polypeptide(L)'
;MFGWLKSIVPGRNNIEKRASASGFTSEIIAARESYISGRRGVAELTATAQGCISLWEGAFALADVDGTDLLDRRTLALAARSVALRGEAVFLIRDNGLVPCSDWDLSTRDGVPRAYRVSISEAGGGTTQTVLAAEVLHLRIGSDPAAPWLGSAPLKRASLTAGLLQAVETALAEVYEHAPLGSQIVPYPESPDTDLEALGRGFRGRRGRVLMRESVHVQAAGGPAPQADWRPADVTPDLSRAMTRETLSAARDGICGAFGVLPAIFANNAQGPLVREAQRHLAGWTLQPIAMLLAEEASRKLSTTVDIDLMRPVQAFDVGGRARALATIVQALVQAKEAGLAPGDLNAALTHVNWGPNDGAA
;
A
#
# COMPACT_ATOMS: atom_id res chain seq x y z
N MET A 1 29.23 51.68 -44.74
CA MET A 1 28.62 51.22 -46.00
C MET A 1 29.26 49.89 -46.37
N PHE A 2 28.48 48.80 -46.51
CA PHE A 2 28.90 47.39 -46.80
C PHE A 2 29.06 46.40 -45.62
N GLY A 3 28.12 46.39 -44.66
CA GLY A 3 27.98 45.28 -43.68
C GLY A 3 27.11 44.10 -44.15
N TRP A 4 26.36 44.28 -45.25
CA TRP A 4 25.35 43.32 -45.72
C TRP A 4 25.91 42.15 -46.55
N LEU A 5 27.15 42.26 -47.08
CA LEU A 5 27.75 41.22 -47.92
C LEU A 5 28.22 39.96 -47.15
N LYS A 6 28.13 39.92 -45.82
CA LYS A 6 28.51 38.74 -45.01
C LYS A 6 27.38 37.72 -44.77
N SER A 7 26.15 37.97 -45.25
CA SER A 7 25.02 37.04 -45.04
C SER A 7 24.77 36.05 -46.19
N ILE A 8 25.65 35.98 -47.20
CA ILE A 8 25.43 35.19 -48.43
C ILE A 8 26.34 33.94 -48.51
N VAL A 9 26.87 33.46 -47.37
CA VAL A 9 27.58 32.17 -47.33
C VAL A 9 26.81 31.20 -46.45
N PRO A 10 25.99 30.30 -47.01
CA PRO A 10 25.33 29.26 -46.25
C PRO A 10 26.35 28.16 -45.96
N GLY A 11 26.93 28.17 -44.77
CA GLY A 11 27.78 27.06 -44.31
C GLY A 11 29.02 27.51 -43.59
N ARG A 12 28.86 28.04 -42.36
CA ARG A 12 29.87 27.88 -41.30
C ARG A 12 29.29 28.31 -39.95
N ASN A 13 29.18 27.32 -39.07
CA ASN A 13 29.02 27.43 -37.61
C ASN A 13 27.61 27.68 -37.04
N ASN A 14 26.61 26.93 -37.49
CA ASN A 14 25.56 26.50 -36.57
C ASN A 14 26.08 25.25 -35.83
N ILE A 15 26.81 25.48 -34.74
CA ILE A 15 27.09 24.41 -33.78
C ILE A 15 25.73 23.96 -33.24
N GLU A 16 25.31 22.74 -33.56
CA GLU A 16 24.15 22.11 -32.93
C GLU A 16 24.30 22.28 -31.42
N LYS A 17 23.40 23.06 -30.82
CA LYS A 17 23.23 23.11 -29.38
C LYS A 17 22.55 21.80 -28.97
N ARG A 18 23.30 20.70 -28.97
CA ARG A 18 22.81 19.42 -28.44
C ARG A 18 22.47 19.67 -26.98
N ALA A 19 21.20 19.47 -26.62
CA ALA A 19 20.77 19.48 -25.24
C ALA A 19 21.51 18.36 -24.51
N SER A 20 22.62 18.71 -23.86
CA SER A 20 23.41 17.84 -23.00
C SER A 20 22.82 17.80 -21.58
N ALA A 21 21.51 17.63 -21.50
CA ALA A 21 20.78 17.32 -20.27
C ALA A 21 20.01 16.04 -20.55
N SER A 22 19.86 15.15 -19.56
CA SER A 22 18.94 14.01 -19.65
C SER A 22 17.63 14.53 -20.22
N GLY A 23 17.33 14.16 -21.46
CA GLY A 23 16.16 14.70 -22.14
C GLY A 23 14.94 14.37 -21.29
N PHE A 24 14.01 15.30 -21.15
CA PHE A 24 12.70 15.05 -20.54
C PHE A 24 12.06 13.76 -21.09
N THR A 25 12.32 13.44 -22.36
CA THR A 25 11.99 12.15 -23.00
C THR A 25 12.70 10.95 -22.39
N SER A 26 13.98 11.03 -22.03
CA SER A 26 14.71 9.97 -21.32
C SER A 26 14.21 9.77 -19.89
N GLU A 27 13.81 10.83 -19.20
CA GLU A 27 13.19 10.75 -17.87
C GLU A 27 11.77 10.18 -17.94
N ILE A 28 10.98 10.55 -18.95
CA ILE A 28 9.66 9.97 -19.21
C ILE A 28 9.78 8.51 -19.66
N ILE A 29 10.76 8.17 -20.50
CA ILE A 29 11.00 6.79 -20.92
C ILE A 29 11.49 5.97 -19.74
N ALA A 30 12.38 6.47 -18.87
CA ALA A 30 12.77 5.78 -17.64
C ALA A 30 11.60 5.66 -16.64
N ALA A 31 10.75 6.68 -16.55
CA ALA A 31 9.54 6.64 -15.73
C ALA A 31 8.52 5.61 -16.28
N ARG A 32 8.32 5.57 -17.60
CA ARG A 32 7.45 4.59 -18.27
C ARG A 32 8.06 3.19 -18.29
N GLU A 33 9.36 3.05 -18.46
CA GLU A 33 10.08 1.79 -18.31
C GLU A 33 9.92 1.30 -16.88
N SER A 34 10.11 2.14 -15.86
CA SER A 34 9.90 1.74 -14.45
C SER A 34 8.45 1.35 -14.13
N TYR A 35 7.49 1.90 -14.88
CA TYR A 35 6.07 1.57 -14.81
C TYR A 35 5.75 0.24 -15.54
N ILE A 36 6.39 0.00 -16.70
CA ILE A 36 6.18 -1.19 -17.55
C ILE A 36 7.00 -2.39 -17.05
N SER A 37 8.22 -2.18 -16.55
CA SER A 37 9.14 -3.20 -16.05
C SER A 37 8.79 -3.66 -14.63
N GLY A 38 7.67 -3.19 -14.07
CA GLY A 38 7.13 -3.63 -12.78
C GLY A 38 7.98 -3.29 -11.56
N ARG A 39 9.08 -2.52 -11.69
CA ARG A 39 9.97 -2.24 -10.55
C ARG A 39 9.33 -1.28 -9.53
N ARG A 40 8.27 -0.57 -9.92
CA ARG A 40 7.34 0.15 -9.04
C ARG A 40 6.04 -0.66 -8.93
N GLY A 41 5.54 -0.86 -7.71
CA GLY A 41 4.27 -1.56 -7.46
C GLY A 41 4.38 -3.04 -7.13
N VAL A 42 5.56 -3.68 -7.12
CA VAL A 42 5.65 -5.10 -6.67
C VAL A 42 5.20 -5.28 -5.22
N ALA A 43 5.50 -4.29 -4.37
CA ALA A 43 5.01 -4.30 -3.00
C ALA A 43 3.47 -4.26 -2.91
N GLU A 44 2.77 -3.73 -3.92
CA GLU A 44 1.31 -3.78 -3.99
C GLU A 44 0.81 -5.22 -4.14
N LEU A 45 1.59 -6.12 -4.74
CA LEU A 45 1.24 -7.54 -4.90
C LEU A 45 1.42 -8.35 -3.61
N THR A 46 2.04 -7.78 -2.58
CA THR A 46 2.22 -8.44 -1.29
C THR A 46 0.88 -8.60 -0.57
N ALA A 47 0.72 -9.71 0.15
CA ALA A 47 -0.49 -9.96 0.93
C ALA A 47 -0.75 -8.87 1.98
N THR A 48 0.31 -8.28 2.54
CA THR A 48 0.21 -7.18 3.51
C THR A 48 -0.37 -5.93 2.89
N ALA A 49 0.10 -5.51 1.71
CA ALA A 49 -0.45 -4.35 1.02
C ALA A 49 -1.90 -4.63 0.55
N GLN A 50 -2.18 -5.78 -0.05
CA GLN A 50 -3.53 -6.14 -0.49
C GLN A 50 -4.52 -6.21 0.67
N GLY A 51 -4.13 -6.76 1.82
CA GLY A 51 -4.95 -6.76 3.03
C GLY A 51 -5.33 -5.35 3.48
N CYS A 52 -4.38 -4.41 3.46
CA CYS A 52 -4.66 -3.00 3.78
C CYS A 52 -5.59 -2.34 2.76
N ILE A 53 -5.38 -2.59 1.46
CA ILE A 53 -6.21 -2.03 0.39
C ILE A 53 -7.65 -2.57 0.51
N SER A 54 -7.82 -3.86 0.78
CA SER A 54 -9.15 -4.46 0.99
C SER A 54 -9.87 -3.91 2.21
N LEU A 55 -9.16 -3.50 3.27
CA LEU A 55 -9.79 -2.79 4.40
C LEU A 55 -10.32 -1.42 3.98
N TRP A 56 -9.57 -0.67 3.16
CA TRP A 56 -10.01 0.61 2.64
C TRP A 56 -11.25 0.45 1.75
N GLU A 57 -11.22 -0.51 0.82
CA GLU A 57 -12.37 -0.83 -0.04
C GLU A 57 -13.60 -1.23 0.76
N GLY A 58 -13.44 -2.15 1.72
CA GLY A 58 -14.56 -2.64 2.53
C GLY A 58 -15.21 -1.53 3.34
N ALA A 59 -14.40 -0.62 3.90
CA ALA A 59 -14.92 0.53 4.63
C ALA A 59 -15.68 1.50 3.71
N PHE A 60 -15.12 1.83 2.54
CA PHE A 60 -15.79 2.71 1.57
C PHE A 60 -17.03 2.07 0.93
N ALA A 61 -17.03 0.75 0.72
CA ALA A 61 -18.20 0.02 0.22
C ALA A 61 -19.35 0.00 1.24
N LEU A 62 -19.02 0.10 2.54
CA LEU A 62 -19.99 0.17 3.63
C LEU A 62 -20.41 1.60 3.98
N ALA A 63 -19.81 2.62 3.36
CA ALA A 63 -20.10 4.03 3.65
C ALA A 63 -21.58 4.35 3.53
N ASP A 64 -22.08 5.14 4.47
CA ASP A 64 -23.37 5.82 4.33
C ASP A 64 -23.12 7.12 3.57
N VAL A 65 -23.86 7.33 2.47
CA VAL A 65 -23.78 8.54 1.65
C VAL A 65 -25.12 9.24 1.68
N ASP A 66 -25.09 10.52 2.02
CA ASP A 66 -26.25 11.42 1.98
C ASP A 66 -26.02 12.52 0.93
N GLY A 67 -27.07 12.90 0.20
CA GLY A 67 -27.05 14.04 -0.73
C GLY A 67 -26.74 13.74 -2.20
N THR A 68 -26.40 12.50 -2.56
CA THR A 68 -26.29 12.05 -3.96
C THR A 68 -26.45 10.55 -4.12
N ASP A 69 -27.07 10.11 -5.22
CA ASP A 69 -27.16 8.71 -5.62
C ASP A 69 -26.02 8.28 -6.57
N LEU A 70 -25.18 9.22 -7.00
CA LEU A 70 -24.08 8.94 -7.93
C LEU A 70 -22.92 8.17 -7.29
N LEU A 71 -22.75 8.31 -5.98
CA LEU A 71 -21.70 7.65 -5.20
C LEU A 71 -22.23 6.33 -4.62
N ASP A 72 -22.40 5.34 -5.49
CA ASP A 72 -22.82 4.00 -5.07
C ASP A 72 -21.67 3.23 -4.39
N ARG A 73 -22.02 2.14 -3.70
CA ARG A 73 -21.06 1.29 -2.98
C ARG A 73 -19.93 0.78 -3.87
N ARG A 74 -20.24 0.49 -5.14
CA ARG A 74 -19.26 0.02 -6.12
C ARG A 74 -18.27 1.13 -6.47
N THR A 75 -18.75 2.34 -6.73
CA THR A 75 -17.91 3.49 -7.08
C THR A 75 -17.03 3.88 -5.90
N LEU A 76 -17.55 3.88 -4.68
CA LEU A 76 -16.76 4.15 -3.48
C LEU A 76 -15.68 3.09 -3.25
N ALA A 77 -15.99 1.80 -3.44
CA ALA A 77 -14.99 0.73 -3.38
C ALA A 77 -13.87 0.92 -4.43
N LEU A 78 -14.24 1.23 -5.67
CA LEU A 78 -13.29 1.52 -6.74
C LEU A 78 -12.45 2.77 -6.45
N ALA A 79 -13.07 3.82 -5.88
CA ALA A 79 -12.38 5.03 -5.48
C ALA A 79 -11.33 4.71 -4.40
N ALA A 80 -11.72 3.99 -3.36
CA ALA A 80 -10.82 3.57 -2.29
C ALA A 80 -9.63 2.77 -2.81
N ARG A 81 -9.86 1.79 -3.69
CA ARG A 81 -8.78 1.03 -4.33
C ARG A 81 -7.85 1.92 -5.14
N SER A 82 -8.40 2.80 -5.98
CA SER A 82 -7.59 3.69 -6.82
C SER A 82 -6.76 4.64 -5.97
N VAL A 83 -7.34 5.21 -4.90
CA VAL A 83 -6.62 6.06 -3.95
C VAL A 83 -5.55 5.29 -3.18
N ALA A 84 -5.81 4.05 -2.77
CA ALA A 84 -4.83 3.23 -2.06
C ALA A 84 -3.61 2.88 -2.94
N LEU A 85 -3.83 2.63 -4.23
CA LEU A 85 -2.77 2.22 -5.16
C LEU A 85 -2.05 3.41 -5.80
N ARG A 86 -2.76 4.46 -6.18
CA ARG A 86 -2.23 5.60 -6.95
C ARG A 86 -2.11 6.89 -6.13
N GLY A 87 -2.86 6.99 -5.03
CA GLY A 87 -3.02 8.23 -4.28
C GLY A 87 -4.11 9.14 -4.85
N GLU A 88 -4.80 8.70 -5.89
CA GLU A 88 -5.79 9.49 -6.62
C GLU A 88 -6.83 8.60 -7.30
N ALA A 89 -8.04 9.14 -7.42
CA ALA A 89 -9.15 8.51 -8.15
C ALA A 89 -9.87 9.57 -8.97
N VAL A 90 -10.07 9.26 -10.25
CA VAL A 90 -10.71 10.15 -11.22
C VAL A 90 -11.94 9.47 -11.80
N PHE A 91 -13.09 10.13 -11.66
CA PHE A 91 -14.35 9.71 -12.23
C PHE A 91 -14.90 10.79 -13.13
N LEU A 92 -15.34 10.40 -14.31
CA LEU A 92 -16.09 11.27 -15.18
C LEU A 92 -17.56 11.26 -14.79
N ILE A 93 -18.15 12.44 -14.61
CA ILE A 93 -19.56 12.62 -14.32
C ILE A 93 -20.34 12.51 -15.62
N ARG A 94 -21.33 11.59 -15.64
CA ARG A 94 -22.31 11.45 -16.72
C ARG A 94 -23.70 11.45 -16.12
N ASP A 95 -24.71 11.71 -16.94
CA ASP A 95 -26.11 11.69 -16.53
C ASP A 95 -26.54 10.32 -15.94
N ASN A 96 -25.95 9.23 -16.44
CA ASN A 96 -26.25 7.86 -16.01
C ASN A 96 -25.38 7.34 -14.86
N GLY A 97 -24.42 8.13 -14.35
CA GLY A 97 -23.53 7.70 -13.27
C GLY A 97 -22.09 8.18 -13.39
N LEU A 98 -21.25 7.69 -12.48
CA LEU A 98 -19.81 7.97 -12.45
C LEU A 98 -19.04 6.89 -13.22
N VAL A 99 -18.21 7.33 -14.17
CA VAL A 99 -17.39 6.44 -15.00
C VAL A 99 -15.93 6.52 -14.53
N PRO A 100 -15.33 5.42 -14.04
CA PRO A 100 -13.93 5.43 -13.62
C PRO A 100 -13.00 5.65 -14.82
N CYS A 101 -12.07 6.58 -14.68
CA CYS A 101 -11.05 6.85 -15.69
C CYS A 101 -9.79 6.03 -15.38
N SER A 102 -9.17 5.45 -16.41
CA SER A 102 -7.97 4.63 -16.26
C SER A 102 -6.67 5.43 -16.30
N ASP A 103 -6.67 6.53 -17.06
CA ASP A 103 -5.54 7.46 -17.21
C ASP A 103 -6.08 8.88 -17.44
N TRP A 104 -5.30 9.88 -17.06
CA TRP A 104 -5.67 11.29 -17.24
C TRP A 104 -4.46 12.21 -17.31
N ASP A 105 -4.54 13.18 -18.22
CA ASP A 105 -3.68 14.36 -18.22
C ASP A 105 -4.50 15.57 -17.79
N LEU A 106 -3.90 16.53 -17.10
CA LEU A 106 -4.62 17.74 -16.67
C LEU A 106 -3.83 19.00 -16.97
N SER A 107 -4.56 20.08 -17.22
CA SER A 107 -4.03 21.44 -17.27
C SER A 107 -4.42 22.18 -16.01
N THR A 108 -3.45 22.83 -15.36
CA THR A 108 -3.68 23.69 -14.19
C THR A 108 -3.51 25.17 -14.50
N ARG A 109 -4.11 26.00 -13.66
CA ARG A 109 -3.81 27.42 -13.51
C ARG A 109 -3.68 27.70 -12.01
N ASP A 110 -2.56 28.28 -11.59
CA ASP A 110 -2.27 28.56 -10.17
C ASP A 110 -2.39 27.31 -9.28
N GLY A 111 -2.02 26.14 -9.82
CA GLY A 111 -2.14 24.85 -9.15
C GLY A 111 -3.54 24.23 -9.14
N VAL A 112 -4.55 24.91 -9.66
CA VAL A 112 -5.94 24.43 -9.74
C VAL A 112 -6.22 23.80 -11.11
N PRO A 113 -6.73 22.55 -11.17
CA PRO A 113 -7.11 21.91 -12.44
C PRO A 113 -8.23 22.65 -13.17
N ARG A 114 -8.06 22.84 -14.48
CA ARG A 114 -9.03 23.52 -15.38
C ARG A 114 -9.68 22.56 -16.36
N ALA A 115 -8.90 21.67 -16.95
CA ALA A 115 -9.35 20.71 -17.95
C ALA A 115 -8.60 19.40 -17.76
N TYR A 116 -9.28 18.31 -18.09
CA TYR A 116 -8.74 16.97 -18.06
C TYR A 116 -8.87 16.35 -19.44
N ARG A 117 -7.84 15.61 -19.85
CA ARG A 117 -7.93 14.64 -20.92
C ARG A 117 -8.01 13.27 -20.26
N VAL A 118 -9.21 12.70 -20.21
CA VAL A 118 -9.47 11.43 -19.52
C VAL A 118 -9.54 10.28 -20.51
N SER A 119 -9.04 9.12 -20.09
CA SER A 119 -9.15 7.86 -20.81
C SER A 119 -10.14 6.94 -20.08
N ILE A 120 -11.16 6.49 -20.80
CA ILE A 120 -12.21 5.60 -20.31
C ILE A 120 -11.92 4.21 -20.86
N SER A 121 -11.79 3.23 -19.96
CA SER A 121 -11.59 1.84 -20.34
C SER A 121 -12.94 1.16 -20.56
N GLU A 122 -13.14 0.64 -21.77
CA GLU A 122 -14.32 -0.16 -22.14
C GLU A 122 -13.86 -1.52 -22.66
N ALA A 123 -14.65 -2.57 -22.44
CA ALA A 123 -14.31 -3.93 -22.88
C ALA A 123 -14.11 -4.03 -24.40
N GLY A 124 -14.78 -3.16 -25.18
CA GLY A 124 -14.70 -3.10 -26.64
C GLY A 124 -13.62 -2.16 -27.20
N GLY A 125 -12.81 -1.52 -26.34
CA GLY A 125 -11.79 -0.55 -26.74
C GLY A 125 -11.99 0.79 -26.05
N GLY A 126 -10.92 1.32 -25.45
CA GLY A 126 -10.97 2.56 -24.67
C GLY A 126 -11.15 3.81 -25.52
N THR A 127 -11.73 4.84 -24.92
CA THR A 127 -11.90 6.16 -25.55
C THR A 127 -11.17 7.22 -24.74
N THR A 128 -10.65 8.24 -25.41
CA THR A 128 -10.04 9.39 -24.75
C THR A 128 -10.77 10.65 -25.17
N GLN A 129 -11.12 11.49 -24.20
CA GLN A 129 -11.83 12.74 -24.46
C GLN A 129 -11.33 13.85 -23.53
N THR A 130 -11.47 15.10 -23.99
CA THR A 130 -11.14 16.28 -23.18
C THR A 130 -12.41 16.84 -22.58
N VAL A 131 -12.39 17.04 -21.26
CA VAL A 131 -13.52 17.46 -20.43
C VAL A 131 -13.10 18.58 -19.49
N LEU A 132 -14.07 19.36 -19.05
CA LEU A 132 -13.83 20.44 -18.09
C LEU A 132 -13.64 19.89 -16.68
N ALA A 133 -12.92 20.63 -15.82
CA ALA A 133 -12.70 20.21 -14.44
C ALA A 133 -14.00 20.06 -13.61
N ALA A 134 -15.09 20.71 -14.03
CA ALA A 134 -16.40 20.58 -13.41
C ALA A 134 -17.07 19.22 -13.70
N GLU A 135 -16.71 18.55 -14.81
CA GLU A 135 -17.31 17.29 -15.26
C GLU A 135 -16.58 16.06 -14.70
N VAL A 136 -15.59 16.26 -13.85
CA VAL A 136 -14.70 15.19 -13.36
C VAL A 136 -14.66 15.25 -11.84
N LEU A 137 -14.90 14.16 -11.11
CA LEU A 137 -14.54 14.07 -9.70
C LEU A 137 -13.09 13.61 -9.57
N HIS A 138 -12.27 14.37 -8.84
CA HIS A 138 -10.86 14.04 -8.64
C HIS A 138 -10.49 14.05 -7.15
N LEU A 139 -10.47 12.86 -6.57
CA LEU A 139 -10.00 12.63 -5.20
C LEU A 139 -8.49 12.43 -5.20
N ARG A 140 -7.79 13.11 -4.29
CA ARG A 140 -6.32 13.08 -4.15
C ARG A 140 -5.94 13.00 -2.69
N ILE A 141 -4.90 12.24 -2.38
CA ILE A 141 -4.33 12.12 -1.03
C ILE A 141 -2.82 12.35 -1.04
N GLY A 142 -2.32 12.93 0.05
CA GLY A 142 -0.89 13.19 0.27
C GLY A 142 -0.19 13.86 -0.90
N SER A 143 -0.84 14.85 -1.49
CA SER A 143 -0.27 15.69 -2.52
C SER A 143 0.94 16.44 -2.00
N ASP A 144 1.94 16.61 -2.86
CA ASP A 144 3.11 17.44 -2.58
C ASP A 144 2.74 18.92 -2.75
N PRO A 145 3.12 19.84 -1.85
CA PRO A 145 2.96 21.29 -2.06
C PRO A 145 3.52 21.80 -3.41
N ALA A 146 4.53 21.15 -3.98
CA ALA A 146 5.07 21.49 -5.29
C ALA A 146 4.17 21.05 -6.46
N ALA A 147 3.32 20.04 -6.25
CA ALA A 147 2.38 19.51 -7.24
C ALA A 147 1.02 19.18 -6.57
N PRO A 148 0.28 20.21 -6.09
CA PRO A 148 -0.96 20.01 -5.34
C PRO A 148 -2.06 19.32 -6.16
N TRP A 149 -1.93 19.33 -7.49
CA TRP A 149 -2.88 18.69 -8.40
C TRP A 149 -2.71 17.17 -8.54
N LEU A 150 -1.64 16.58 -7.98
CA LEU A 150 -1.33 15.15 -8.10
C LEU A 150 -1.36 14.47 -6.73
N GLY A 151 -1.99 13.30 -6.67
CA GLY A 151 -1.95 12.45 -5.47
C GLY A 151 -0.63 11.67 -5.32
N SER A 152 -0.35 11.19 -4.11
CA SER A 152 0.74 10.24 -3.87
C SER A 152 0.27 9.05 -3.05
N ALA A 153 0.40 7.86 -3.64
CA ALA A 153 0.07 6.60 -2.99
C ALA A 153 0.84 6.38 -1.67
N PRO A 154 0.23 5.73 -0.66
CA PRO A 154 0.91 5.35 0.58
C PRO A 154 2.25 4.62 0.36
N LEU A 155 2.29 3.64 -0.55
CA LEU A 155 3.51 2.88 -0.84
C LEU A 155 4.60 3.71 -1.54
N LYS A 156 4.21 4.72 -2.33
CA LYS A 156 5.16 5.66 -2.92
C LYS A 156 5.85 6.48 -1.84
N ARG A 157 5.12 6.87 -0.79
CA ARG A 157 5.67 7.57 0.39
C ARG A 157 6.53 6.66 1.27
N ALA A 158 6.27 5.34 1.27
CA ALA A 158 7.02 4.32 2.00
C ALA A 158 7.91 3.43 1.10
N SER A 159 8.47 3.99 0.03
CA SER A 159 9.14 3.22 -1.04
C SER A 159 10.35 2.39 -0.56
N LEU A 160 11.10 2.88 0.43
CA LEU A 160 12.22 2.13 1.03
C LEU A 160 11.75 0.86 1.75
N THR A 161 10.70 0.97 2.57
CA THR A 161 10.10 -0.16 3.29
C THR A 161 9.44 -1.15 2.32
N ALA A 162 8.78 -0.63 1.28
CA ALA A 162 8.18 -1.44 0.21
C ALA A 162 9.25 -2.26 -0.53
N GLY A 163 10.38 -1.65 -0.88
CA GLY A 163 11.51 -2.34 -1.50
C GLY A 163 12.15 -3.38 -0.57
N LEU A 164 12.26 -3.09 0.73
CA LEU A 164 12.75 -4.05 1.72
C LEU A 164 11.84 -5.28 1.82
N LEU A 165 10.51 -5.08 1.92
CA LEU A 165 9.55 -6.18 1.99
C LEU A 165 9.66 -7.08 0.75
N GLN A 166 9.68 -6.48 -0.44
CA GLN A 166 9.88 -7.21 -1.68
C GLN A 166 11.17 -8.02 -1.66
N ALA A 167 12.30 -7.38 -1.32
CA ALA A 167 13.60 -8.04 -1.33
C ALA A 167 13.65 -9.24 -0.37
N VAL A 168 13.06 -9.11 0.82
CA VAL A 168 13.00 -10.20 1.80
C VAL A 168 12.08 -11.33 1.33
N GLU A 169 10.89 -11.02 0.81
CA GLU A 169 9.96 -12.05 0.32
C GLU A 169 10.51 -12.80 -0.91
N THR A 170 11.13 -12.09 -1.85
CA THR A 170 11.82 -12.71 -3.00
C THR A 170 12.99 -13.58 -2.55
N ALA A 171 13.85 -13.08 -1.66
CA ALA A 171 14.98 -13.85 -1.15
C ALA A 171 14.52 -15.13 -0.42
N LEU A 172 13.47 -15.04 0.40
CA LEU A 172 12.89 -16.21 1.06
C LEU A 172 12.32 -17.20 0.04
N ALA A 173 11.58 -16.72 -0.97
CA ALA A 173 11.02 -17.58 -2.03
C ALA A 173 12.13 -18.33 -2.79
N GLU A 174 13.19 -17.63 -3.21
CA GLU A 174 14.34 -18.22 -3.91
C GLU A 174 15.09 -19.24 -3.02
N VAL A 175 15.29 -18.93 -1.73
CA VAL A 175 15.92 -19.86 -0.79
C VAL A 175 15.05 -21.11 -0.62
N TYR A 176 13.74 -20.97 -0.48
CA TYR A 176 12.86 -22.13 -0.41
C TYR A 176 12.88 -22.95 -1.70
N GLU A 177 12.97 -22.32 -2.88
CA GLU A 177 12.99 -23.01 -4.16
C GLU A 177 14.31 -23.75 -4.42
N HIS A 178 15.44 -23.11 -4.13
CA HIS A 178 16.74 -23.60 -4.60
C HIS A 178 17.65 -24.18 -3.51
N ALA A 179 17.46 -23.81 -2.24
CA ALA A 179 18.32 -24.29 -1.18
C ALA A 179 18.06 -25.77 -0.86
N PRO A 180 19.11 -26.54 -0.57
CA PRO A 180 19.00 -27.97 -0.25
C PRO A 180 18.59 -28.18 1.22
N LEU A 181 17.39 -27.70 1.56
CA LEU A 181 16.86 -27.68 2.93
C LEU A 181 16.74 -29.08 3.52
N GLY A 182 17.28 -29.26 4.74
CA GLY A 182 17.25 -30.52 5.49
C GLY A 182 17.99 -31.66 4.81
N SER A 183 18.86 -31.38 3.84
CA SER A 183 19.71 -32.39 3.23
C SER A 183 21.03 -32.51 3.98
N GLN A 184 21.56 -33.73 4.02
CA GLN A 184 22.81 -34.04 4.70
C GLN A 184 23.78 -34.61 3.69
N ILE A 185 25.03 -34.18 3.76
CA ILE A 185 26.10 -34.77 2.98
C ILE A 185 26.78 -35.86 3.79
N VAL A 186 26.91 -37.06 3.20
CA VAL A 186 27.77 -38.14 3.71
C VAL A 186 28.99 -38.26 2.80
N PRO A 187 30.19 -37.93 3.32
CA PRO A 187 31.44 -38.15 2.60
C PRO A 187 31.70 -39.64 2.30
N TYR A 188 32.15 -39.99 1.09
CA TYR A 188 32.63 -41.34 0.74
C TYR A 188 33.96 -41.28 -0.03
N PRO A 189 34.78 -42.36 -0.05
CA PRO A 189 36.10 -42.34 -0.67
C PRO A 189 36.05 -42.12 -2.18
N GLU A 190 36.97 -41.30 -2.70
CA GLU A 190 37.08 -40.83 -4.10
C GLU A 190 37.05 -41.98 -5.12
N SER A 191 36.28 -41.79 -6.21
CA SER A 191 36.30 -42.69 -7.37
C SER A 191 36.75 -41.92 -8.63
N PRO A 192 37.67 -42.46 -9.45
CA PRO A 192 38.37 -41.69 -10.49
C PRO A 192 37.52 -41.22 -11.68
N ASP A 193 36.22 -41.58 -11.75
CA ASP A 193 35.33 -41.29 -12.89
C ASP A 193 34.18 -40.31 -12.55
N THR A 194 34.20 -39.63 -11.41
CA THR A 194 33.07 -38.80 -10.96
C THR A 194 33.12 -37.35 -11.45
N ASP A 195 32.10 -36.89 -12.18
CA ASP A 195 31.94 -35.49 -12.61
C ASP A 195 31.43 -34.59 -11.47
N LEU A 196 32.32 -33.76 -10.94
CA LEU A 196 32.06 -32.81 -9.85
C LEU A 196 31.05 -31.71 -10.22
N GLU A 197 30.91 -31.32 -11.49
CA GLU A 197 29.93 -30.32 -11.93
C GLU A 197 28.52 -30.91 -12.04
N ALA A 198 28.41 -32.18 -12.45
CA ALA A 198 27.16 -32.92 -12.43
C ALA A 198 26.67 -33.16 -10.99
N LEU A 199 27.57 -33.51 -10.07
CA LEU A 199 27.28 -33.59 -8.64
C LEU A 199 26.88 -32.22 -8.07
N GLY A 200 27.62 -31.15 -8.42
CA GLY A 200 27.34 -29.76 -8.08
C GLY A 200 25.91 -29.31 -8.41
N ARG A 201 25.48 -29.57 -9.65
CA ARG A 201 24.08 -29.32 -10.09
C ARG A 201 23.07 -30.20 -9.37
N GLY A 202 23.48 -31.41 -8.99
CA GLY A 202 22.70 -32.35 -8.20
C GLY A 202 22.26 -31.83 -6.83
N PHE A 203 22.91 -30.80 -6.27
CA PHE A 203 22.57 -30.23 -4.97
C PHE A 203 21.39 -29.24 -5.01
N ARG A 204 21.13 -28.56 -6.14
CA ARG A 204 20.09 -27.53 -6.19
C ARG A 204 18.69 -28.14 -6.04
N GLY A 205 17.90 -27.63 -5.08
CA GLY A 205 16.50 -28.05 -4.87
C GLY A 205 16.30 -29.47 -4.31
N ARG A 206 17.35 -30.17 -3.88
CA ARG A 206 17.20 -31.48 -3.22
C ARG A 206 16.86 -31.28 -1.75
N ARG A 207 15.65 -31.67 -1.36
CA ARG A 207 15.16 -31.57 0.02
C ARG A 207 15.18 -32.93 0.72
N GLY A 208 15.65 -32.98 1.97
CA GLY A 208 15.58 -34.17 2.82
C GLY A 208 16.33 -35.41 2.32
N ARG A 209 17.24 -35.26 1.36
CA ARG A 209 18.03 -36.37 0.83
C ARG A 209 19.39 -36.43 1.51
N VAL A 210 19.86 -37.65 1.75
CA VAL A 210 21.26 -37.92 2.06
C VAL A 210 22.02 -37.93 0.74
N LEU A 211 22.90 -36.96 0.56
CA LEU A 211 23.68 -36.76 -0.65
C LEU A 211 25.10 -37.26 -0.39
N MET A 212 25.60 -38.09 -1.29
CA MET A 212 26.97 -38.58 -1.20
C MET A 212 27.91 -37.55 -1.84
N ARG A 213 28.94 -37.14 -1.11
CA ARG A 213 30.02 -36.27 -1.61
C ARG A 213 31.33 -37.03 -1.48
N GLU A 214 32.27 -36.84 -2.39
CA GLU A 214 33.60 -37.42 -2.22
C GLU A 214 34.32 -36.74 -1.03
N SER A 215 35.06 -37.52 -0.25
CA SER A 215 35.87 -36.99 0.83
C SER A 215 37.11 -36.27 0.28
N VAL A 216 37.43 -35.13 0.89
CA VAL A 216 38.63 -34.33 0.56
C VAL A 216 39.83 -34.65 1.46
N HIS A 217 39.68 -35.64 2.34
CA HIS A 217 40.77 -36.10 3.21
C HIS A 217 41.65 -37.13 2.49
N VAL A 218 42.71 -36.64 1.83
CA VAL A 218 43.79 -37.48 1.33
C VAL A 218 44.64 -37.96 2.52
N GLN A 219 44.50 -39.22 2.92
CA GLN A 219 45.47 -39.88 3.79
C GLN A 219 46.66 -40.35 2.96
N ALA A 220 47.81 -39.68 3.13
CA ALA A 220 49.09 -40.30 2.87
C ALA A 220 49.30 -41.40 3.93
N ALA A 221 49.39 -42.66 3.51
CA ALA A 221 49.74 -43.86 4.31
C ALA A 221 48.60 -44.65 5.01
N GLY A 222 47.80 -45.37 4.21
CA GLY A 222 47.61 -46.83 4.35
C GLY A 222 47.08 -47.45 5.67
N GLY A 223 46.34 -46.73 6.52
CA GLY A 223 45.69 -47.29 7.72
C GLY A 223 44.15 -47.27 7.63
N PRO A 224 43.43 -48.23 8.26
CA PRO A 224 41.97 -48.27 8.15
C PRO A 224 41.34 -47.19 9.05
N ALA A 225 40.76 -46.15 8.46
CA ALA A 225 39.87 -45.23 9.18
C ALA A 225 38.79 -44.60 8.28
N PRO A 226 37.62 -45.25 8.10
CA PRO A 226 36.46 -44.62 7.49
C PRO A 226 35.41 -44.14 8.51
N GLN A 227 35.67 -44.07 9.82
CA GLN A 227 34.62 -43.63 10.77
C GLN A 227 34.49 -42.12 10.94
N ALA A 228 35.56 -41.35 10.71
CA ALA A 228 35.53 -39.89 10.90
C ALA A 228 34.88 -39.15 9.72
N ASP A 229 35.04 -39.67 8.50
CA ASP A 229 34.47 -39.10 7.27
C ASP A 229 32.97 -39.39 7.12
N TRP A 230 32.41 -40.36 7.85
CA TRP A 230 30.99 -40.74 7.72
C TRP A 230 30.04 -39.87 8.54
N ARG A 231 30.51 -38.70 8.99
CA ARG A 231 29.68 -37.77 9.76
C ARG A 231 28.80 -36.97 8.80
N PRO A 232 27.45 -37.05 8.92
CA PRO A 232 26.56 -36.23 8.13
C PRO A 232 26.83 -34.74 8.39
N ALA A 233 27.12 -33.99 7.33
CA ALA A 233 27.23 -32.54 7.37
C ALA A 233 25.92 -31.93 6.86
N ASP A 234 25.26 -31.13 7.69
CA ASP A 234 24.06 -30.38 7.29
C ASP A 234 24.47 -29.28 6.29
N VAL A 235 23.81 -29.25 5.14
CA VAL A 235 24.02 -28.22 4.10
C VAL A 235 22.88 -27.20 4.05
N THR A 236 21.96 -27.28 5.00
CA THR A 236 20.93 -26.27 5.17
C THR A 236 21.60 -24.94 5.51
N PRO A 237 21.31 -23.85 4.76
CA PRO A 237 21.81 -22.53 5.12
C PRO A 237 21.33 -22.13 6.52
N ASP A 238 22.26 -21.76 7.40
CA ASP A 238 21.90 -21.24 8.73
C ASP A 238 21.39 -19.79 8.62
N LEU A 239 20.08 -19.63 8.77
CA LEU A 239 19.40 -18.33 8.74
C LEU A 239 19.21 -17.72 10.14
N SER A 240 19.66 -18.38 11.21
CA SER A 240 19.40 -17.96 12.59
C SER A 240 19.94 -16.56 12.91
N ARG A 241 21.08 -16.19 12.30
CA ARG A 241 21.72 -14.87 12.49
C ARG A 241 21.24 -13.80 11.51
N ALA A 242 20.50 -14.20 10.47
CA ALA A 242 20.05 -13.28 9.42
C ALA A 242 18.83 -12.44 9.84
N MET A 243 18.23 -12.72 11.00
CA MET A 243 17.07 -11.99 11.56
C MET A 243 15.92 -11.79 10.55
N THR A 244 15.76 -12.72 9.62
CA THR A 244 14.84 -12.59 8.48
C THR A 244 13.39 -12.47 8.93
N ARG A 245 13.02 -13.14 10.01
CA ARG A 245 11.68 -13.07 10.62
C ARG A 245 11.41 -11.69 11.19
N GLU A 246 12.38 -11.12 11.91
CA GLU A 246 12.28 -9.80 12.54
C GLU A 246 12.20 -8.71 11.47
N THR A 247 13.06 -8.79 10.44
CA THR A 247 13.02 -7.85 9.30
C THR A 247 11.70 -7.95 8.54
N LEU A 248 11.20 -9.16 8.28
CA LEU A 248 9.92 -9.36 7.59
C LEU A 248 8.76 -8.79 8.41
N SER A 249 8.71 -9.05 9.72
CA SER A 249 7.67 -8.50 10.60
C SER A 249 7.71 -6.97 10.62
N ALA A 250 8.89 -6.39 10.84
CA ALA A 250 9.05 -4.94 10.90
C ALA A 250 8.70 -4.25 9.57
N ALA A 251 9.04 -4.88 8.43
CA ALA A 251 8.66 -4.38 7.11
C ALA A 251 7.14 -4.42 6.94
N ARG A 252 6.46 -5.51 7.33
CA ARG A 252 5.00 -5.60 7.28
C ARG A 252 4.31 -4.56 8.16
N ASP A 253 4.82 -4.36 9.37
CA ASP A 253 4.29 -3.37 10.31
C ASP A 253 4.44 -1.94 9.77
N GLY A 254 5.59 -1.64 9.14
CA GLY A 254 5.82 -0.35 8.48
C GLY A 254 4.88 -0.11 7.30
N ILE A 255 4.55 -1.15 6.52
CA ILE A 255 3.57 -1.05 5.43
C ILE A 255 2.17 -0.80 5.99
N CYS A 256 1.74 -1.56 7.00
CA CYS A 256 0.46 -1.32 7.69
C CYS A 256 0.35 0.14 8.18
N GLY A 257 1.41 0.64 8.83
CA GLY A 257 1.49 2.04 9.28
C GLY A 257 1.37 3.06 8.15
N ALA A 258 1.94 2.81 6.96
CA ALA A 258 1.82 3.71 5.81
C ALA A 258 0.37 3.82 5.29
N PHE A 259 -0.42 2.75 5.40
CA PHE A 259 -1.86 2.72 5.08
C PHE A 259 -2.74 3.16 6.26
N GLY A 260 -2.17 3.58 7.40
CA GLY A 260 -2.94 3.95 8.60
C GLY A 260 -3.60 2.76 9.32
N VAL A 261 -3.26 1.53 8.92
CA VAL A 261 -3.75 0.29 9.53
C VAL A 261 -2.84 -0.07 10.68
N LEU A 262 -3.39 -0.21 11.88
CA LEU A 262 -2.58 -0.65 13.02
C LEU A 262 -2.23 -2.14 12.87
N PRO A 263 -0.94 -2.53 12.98
CA PRO A 263 -0.52 -3.92 12.81
C PRO A 263 -1.24 -4.92 13.73
N ALA A 264 -1.71 -4.45 14.88
CA ALA A 264 -2.48 -5.22 15.86
C ALA A 264 -3.74 -5.90 15.29
N ILE A 265 -4.31 -5.41 14.19
CA ILE A 265 -5.46 -6.04 13.52
C ILE A 265 -5.12 -7.43 12.98
N PHE A 266 -3.88 -7.65 12.55
CA PHE A 266 -3.44 -8.90 11.94
C PHE A 266 -2.66 -9.80 12.91
N ALA A 267 -2.62 -9.44 14.20
CA ALA A 267 -1.89 -10.21 15.19
C ALA A 267 -2.61 -11.53 15.52
N ASN A 268 -1.87 -12.63 15.63
CA ASN A 268 -2.43 -13.96 15.95
C ASN A 268 -3.11 -14.00 17.33
N ASN A 269 -2.72 -13.11 18.25
CA ASN A 269 -3.27 -12.98 19.59
C ASN A 269 -4.26 -11.81 19.72
N ALA A 270 -4.82 -11.33 18.59
CA ALA A 270 -5.74 -10.20 18.59
C ALA A 270 -6.98 -10.47 19.46
N GLN A 271 -7.31 -9.50 20.31
CA GLN A 271 -8.49 -9.53 21.16
C GLN A 271 -9.59 -8.64 20.57
N GLY A 272 -10.85 -9.04 20.73
CA GLY A 272 -12.00 -8.30 20.18
C GLY A 272 -12.01 -6.79 20.49
N PRO A 273 -11.74 -6.35 21.74
CA PRO A 273 -11.65 -4.92 22.05
C PRO A 273 -10.54 -4.19 21.27
N LEU A 274 -9.35 -4.78 21.19
CA LEU A 274 -8.21 -4.21 20.47
C LEU A 274 -8.52 -4.04 18.97
N VAL A 275 -9.14 -5.05 18.35
CA VAL A 275 -9.51 -5.01 16.93
C VAL A 275 -10.52 -3.89 16.66
N ARG A 276 -11.50 -3.70 17.56
CA ARG A 276 -12.47 -2.61 17.44
C ARG A 276 -11.81 -1.23 17.56
N GLU A 277 -10.93 -1.01 18.53
CA GLU A 277 -10.20 0.26 18.64
C GLU A 277 -9.32 0.52 17.41
N ALA A 278 -8.67 -0.51 16.89
CA ALA A 278 -7.85 -0.37 15.69
C ALA A 278 -8.69 -0.07 14.44
N GLN A 279 -9.88 -0.65 14.31
CA GLN A 279 -10.84 -0.30 13.26
C GLN A 279 -11.35 1.14 13.40
N ARG A 280 -11.63 1.61 14.63
CA ARG A 280 -12.02 3.01 14.88
C ARG A 280 -10.88 3.98 14.57
N HIS A 281 -9.65 3.63 14.92
CA HIS A 281 -8.47 4.42 14.57
C HIS A 281 -8.33 4.54 13.05
N LEU A 282 -8.42 3.42 12.32
CA LEU A 282 -8.35 3.41 10.86
C LEU A 282 -9.46 4.29 10.25
N ALA A 283 -10.71 4.08 10.68
CA ALA A 283 -11.86 4.83 10.18
C ALA A 283 -11.72 6.33 10.49
N GLY A 284 -11.40 6.71 11.73
CA GLY A 284 -11.36 8.10 12.17
C GLY A 284 -10.15 8.89 11.65
N TRP A 285 -8.95 8.31 11.69
CA TRP A 285 -7.72 9.04 11.34
C TRP A 285 -7.33 8.95 9.87
N THR A 286 -7.73 7.88 9.18
CA THR A 286 -7.28 7.65 7.80
C THR A 286 -8.43 7.75 6.81
N LEU A 287 -9.51 7.02 7.02
CA LEU A 287 -10.54 6.87 5.98
C LEU A 287 -11.54 8.02 5.97
N GLN A 288 -12.04 8.46 7.12
CA GLN A 288 -13.01 9.54 7.23
C GLN A 288 -12.47 10.85 6.62
N PRO A 289 -11.20 11.27 6.85
CA PRO A 289 -10.65 12.45 6.18
C PRO A 289 -10.62 12.30 4.65
N ILE A 290 -10.32 11.12 4.13
CA ILE A 290 -10.34 10.86 2.68
C ILE A 290 -11.77 10.95 2.13
N ALA A 291 -12.75 10.41 2.86
CA ALA A 291 -14.16 10.53 2.51
C ALA A 291 -14.64 11.99 2.53
N MET A 292 -14.21 12.79 3.51
CA MET A 292 -14.52 14.21 3.58
C MET A 292 -13.94 14.99 2.38
N LEU A 293 -12.72 14.68 1.95
CA LEU A 293 -12.14 15.28 0.73
C LEU A 293 -12.96 14.94 -0.53
N LEU A 294 -13.47 13.70 -0.61
CA LEU A 294 -14.36 13.30 -1.70
C LEU A 294 -15.70 14.02 -1.63
N ALA A 295 -16.28 14.13 -0.43
CA ALA A 295 -17.55 14.80 -0.17
C ALA A 295 -17.48 16.30 -0.50
N GLU A 296 -16.40 16.99 -0.15
CA GLU A 296 -16.15 18.38 -0.52
C GLU A 296 -16.04 18.56 -2.04
N GLU A 297 -15.30 17.68 -2.71
CA GLU A 297 -15.15 17.72 -4.17
C GLU A 297 -16.49 17.46 -4.88
N ALA A 298 -17.25 16.46 -4.41
CA ALA A 298 -18.58 16.14 -4.92
C ALA A 298 -19.55 17.29 -4.69
N SER A 299 -19.55 17.88 -3.49
CA SER A 299 -20.46 18.99 -3.16
C SER A 299 -20.22 20.21 -4.05
N ARG A 300 -18.95 20.53 -4.33
CA ARG A 300 -18.60 21.63 -5.25
C ARG A 300 -19.06 21.41 -6.68
N LYS A 301 -19.09 20.16 -7.17
CA LYS A 301 -19.37 19.85 -8.58
C LYS A 301 -20.82 19.49 -8.85
N LEU A 302 -21.47 18.79 -7.91
CA LEU A 302 -22.86 18.39 -8.01
C LEU A 302 -23.83 19.49 -7.54
N SER A 303 -23.31 20.55 -6.91
CA SER A 303 -24.11 21.66 -6.37
C SER A 303 -25.16 21.22 -5.34
N THR A 304 -24.93 20.08 -4.69
CA THR A 304 -25.69 19.56 -3.54
C THR A 304 -24.74 19.32 -2.39
N THR A 305 -25.20 19.44 -1.15
CA THR A 305 -24.38 19.05 0.00
C THR A 305 -24.30 17.53 0.06
N VAL A 306 -23.11 16.98 -0.12
CA VAL A 306 -22.83 15.54 -0.02
C VAL A 306 -22.11 15.29 1.31
N ASP A 307 -22.59 14.32 2.08
CA ASP A 307 -21.92 13.82 3.28
C ASP A 307 -21.63 12.33 3.14
N ILE A 308 -20.46 11.90 3.62
CA ILE A 308 -20.00 10.51 3.54
C ILE A 308 -19.52 10.09 4.93
N ASP A 309 -20.23 9.17 5.55
CA ASP A 309 -19.91 8.66 6.89
C ASP A 309 -19.39 7.22 6.83
N LEU A 310 -18.14 7.05 7.24
CA LEU A 310 -17.49 5.74 7.38
C LEU A 310 -17.49 5.22 8.82
N MET A 311 -17.77 6.08 9.81
CA MET A 311 -17.69 5.77 11.23
C MET A 311 -18.89 4.96 11.70
N ARG A 312 -20.11 5.38 11.32
CA ARG A 312 -21.35 4.68 11.73
C ARG A 312 -21.39 3.22 11.23
N PRO A 313 -21.17 2.92 9.94
CA PRO A 313 -21.27 1.56 9.41
C PRO A 313 -20.18 0.63 9.93
N VAL A 314 -18.93 1.10 10.01
CA VAL A 314 -17.79 0.30 10.48
C VAL A 314 -17.95 -0.07 11.97
N GLN A 315 -18.63 0.77 12.75
CA GLN A 315 -18.87 0.55 14.18
C GLN A 315 -20.18 -0.18 14.50
N ALA A 316 -20.97 -0.58 13.51
CA ALA A 316 -22.27 -1.21 13.72
C ALA A 316 -22.21 -2.48 14.61
N PHE A 317 -21.04 -3.11 14.74
CA PHE A 317 -20.82 -4.30 15.57
C PHE A 317 -20.61 -4.01 17.08
N ASP A 318 -20.51 -2.74 17.52
CA ASP A 318 -20.30 -2.38 18.94
C ASP A 318 -21.62 -2.22 19.74
N VAL A 319 -22.69 -2.93 19.34
CA VAL A 319 -23.97 -2.95 20.07
C VAL A 319 -23.78 -3.36 21.53
N GLY A 320 -22.87 -4.29 21.81
CA GLY A 320 -22.56 -4.74 23.17
C GLY A 320 -21.82 -3.72 24.02
N GLY A 321 -20.97 -2.87 23.43
CA GLY A 321 -20.37 -1.73 24.12
C GLY A 321 -21.41 -0.66 24.43
N ARG A 322 -22.25 -0.34 23.44
CA ARG A 322 -23.35 0.62 23.59
C ARG A 322 -24.38 0.19 24.64
N ALA A 323 -24.75 -1.10 24.66
CA ALA A 323 -25.67 -1.65 25.65
C ALA A 323 -25.08 -1.60 27.08
N ARG A 324 -23.78 -1.89 27.24
CA ARG A 324 -23.11 -1.74 28.54
C ARG A 324 -23.00 -0.29 28.98
N ALA A 325 -22.64 0.62 28.07
CA ALA A 325 -22.61 2.04 28.35
C ALA A 325 -23.98 2.56 28.76
N LEU A 326 -25.05 2.14 28.07
CA LEU A 326 -26.43 2.47 28.44
C LEU A 326 -26.78 1.93 29.84
N ALA A 327 -26.42 0.68 30.15
CA ALA A 327 -26.65 0.10 31.47
C ALA A 327 -25.91 0.88 32.57
N THR A 328 -24.67 1.29 32.33
CA THR A 328 -23.88 2.13 33.25
C THR A 328 -24.52 3.52 33.41
N ILE A 329 -24.98 4.14 32.33
CA ILE A 329 -25.69 5.43 32.39
C ILE A 329 -26.96 5.26 33.24
N VAL A 330 -27.80 4.26 32.96
CA VAL A 330 -29.03 4.01 33.72
C VAL A 330 -28.73 3.75 35.21
N GLN A 331 -27.71 2.97 35.51
CA GLN A 331 -27.28 2.74 36.90
C GLN A 331 -26.82 4.03 37.58
N ALA A 332 -26.05 4.87 36.88
CA ALA A 332 -25.64 6.17 37.37
C ALA A 332 -26.84 7.11 37.60
N LEU A 333 -27.86 7.08 36.72
CA LEU A 333 -29.10 7.84 36.91
C LEU A 333 -29.86 7.38 38.17
N VAL A 334 -29.91 6.07 38.44
CA VAL A 334 -30.55 5.52 39.65
C VAL A 334 -29.80 5.98 40.90
N GLN A 335 -28.47 5.86 40.92
CA GLN A 335 -27.64 6.32 42.03
C GLN A 335 -27.75 7.84 42.26
N ALA A 336 -27.79 8.62 41.18
CA ALA A 336 -27.97 10.07 41.26
C ALA A 336 -29.34 10.44 41.85
N LYS A 337 -30.39 9.69 41.48
CA LYS A 337 -31.73 9.86 42.05
C LYS A 337 -31.78 9.47 43.54
N GLU A 338 -31.12 8.39 43.93
CA GLU A 338 -30.99 7.98 45.34
C GLU A 338 -30.21 9.01 46.17
N ALA A 339 -29.21 9.65 45.58
CA ALA A 339 -28.43 10.73 46.19
C ALA A 339 -29.17 12.09 46.23
N GLY A 340 -30.37 12.18 45.64
CA GLY A 340 -31.18 13.40 45.64
C GLY A 340 -30.71 14.50 44.70
N LEU A 341 -29.88 14.18 43.69
CA LEU A 341 -29.43 15.15 42.69
C LEU A 341 -30.59 15.57 41.78
N ALA A 342 -30.71 16.87 41.51
CA ALA A 342 -31.75 17.37 40.61
C ALA A 342 -31.47 16.93 39.16
N PRO A 343 -32.49 16.64 38.34
CA PRO A 343 -32.30 16.22 36.94
C PRO A 343 -31.47 17.20 36.08
N GLY A 344 -31.46 18.49 36.45
CA GLY A 344 -30.65 19.53 35.80
C GLY A 344 -29.16 19.40 36.07
N ASP A 345 -28.76 19.02 37.29
CA ASP A 345 -27.34 18.90 37.68
C ASP A 345 -26.66 17.71 36.99
N LEU A 346 -27.44 16.67 36.72
CA LEU A 346 -26.98 15.46 36.02
C LEU A 346 -26.81 15.71 34.52
N ASN A 347 -27.70 16.48 33.90
CA ASN A 347 -27.52 16.93 32.53
C ASN A 347 -26.32 17.89 32.39
N ALA A 348 -26.08 18.76 33.36
CA ALA A 348 -24.88 19.60 33.39
C ALA A 348 -23.61 18.74 33.51
N ALA A 349 -23.58 17.76 34.42
CA ALA A 349 -22.46 16.83 34.57
C ALA A 349 -22.20 16.00 33.30
N LEU A 350 -23.25 15.51 32.63
CA LEU A 350 -23.13 14.79 31.36
C LEU A 350 -22.64 15.70 30.23
N THR A 351 -23.03 16.98 30.24
CA THR A 351 -22.56 17.99 29.28
C THR A 351 -21.07 18.28 29.46
N HIS A 352 -20.57 18.36 30.70
CA HIS A 352 -19.14 18.50 30.99
C HIS A 352 -18.30 17.29 30.58
N VAL A 353 -18.91 16.11 30.40
CA VAL A 353 -18.23 14.88 29.92
C VAL A 353 -18.33 14.74 28.39
N ASN A 354 -19.26 15.45 27.76
CA ASN A 354 -19.43 15.45 26.31
C ASN A 354 -18.45 16.44 25.70
N TRP A 355 -17.27 16.02 25.24
CA TRP A 355 -16.22 16.83 24.58
C TRP A 355 -16.63 17.42 23.21
N GLY A 356 -17.84 17.96 23.11
CA GLY A 356 -18.41 18.57 21.92
C GLY A 356 -18.57 20.08 22.07
N PRO A 357 -19.06 20.78 21.04
CA PRO A 357 -19.06 22.25 20.97
C PRO A 357 -19.89 23.00 22.05
N ASN A 358 -20.55 22.30 22.96
CA ASN A 358 -21.32 22.87 24.08
C ASN A 358 -20.87 22.32 25.45
N ASP A 359 -19.64 21.84 25.58
CA ASP A 359 -19.12 21.18 26.78
C ASP A 359 -18.78 22.13 27.94
N GLY A 360 -18.77 23.43 27.68
CA GLY A 360 -18.41 24.46 28.66
C GLY A 360 -16.98 24.31 29.16
N ALA A 361 -16.12 23.60 28.42
CA ALA A 361 -14.70 23.43 28.70
C ALA A 361 -13.83 24.39 27.85
N ALA A 362 -14.35 25.59 27.55
CA ALA A 362 -13.63 26.83 27.26
C ALA A 362 -14.63 27.98 27.09
#